data_AF-A0AAE0GIG6-F1
#
_entry.id   AF-A0AAE0GIG6-F1
#
_cell.length_a   1.000
_cell.length_b   1.000
_cell.length_c   1.000
_cell.angle_alpha   90.00
_cell.angle_beta   90.00
_cell.angle_gamma   90.00
#
_symmetry.space_group_name_H-M   'P 1'
#
loop_
_entity.id
_entity.type
_entity.pdbx_description
1 polymer ?
#
loop_
_entity_poly.entity_id
_entity_poly.type
_entity_poly.pdbx_seq_one_letter_code
_entity_poly.pdbx_strand_id
1 'polypeptide(L)'
;MRYCIKSCNSEDVNTLLAIIKDYTKHCEKFPGTLLPRFLGLYSISHKKELIYLVVQSNVFAGHRAIEERYDLKGSMFGRKASSKELSNGPKAVLKDLDFLRRGRALPFQCEEQREHFLRKLEVDVAWLRSQGLMDYSLLVGFSNFGDDRPTSKYIVDVLRLRQQSDHQPYDMAYVGIVDILTRFSWFKKCEASLLGVVLGDISCMPPNTYAERLLEFAKHVTVLEVEDSWKQIQIRKAHRKMVPFEEEFGKKDAKTALARVAPIFMCVGLKFIFTRLRQQRSSAFRVRAHDNATNQVGSRPVPAAKTL
;
A
#
# COMPACT_ATOMS: atom_id res chain seq x y z
N MET A 1 -14.00 14.54 0.69
CA MET A 1 -13.30 14.49 1.99
C MET A 1 -11.88 15.00 1.80
N ARG A 2 -11.50 16.11 2.45
CA ARG A 2 -10.24 16.84 2.15
C ARG A 2 -9.00 16.25 2.84
N TYR A 3 -9.17 15.62 3.99
CA TYR A 3 -8.08 15.13 4.84
C TYR A 3 -8.25 13.63 5.14
N CYS A 4 -7.13 12.97 5.41
CA CYS A 4 -7.07 11.60 5.91
C CYS A 4 -6.50 11.63 7.33
N ILE A 5 -7.16 10.92 8.25
CA ILE A 5 -6.67 10.69 9.62
C ILE A 5 -6.27 9.23 9.69
N LYS A 6 -5.02 8.97 10.09
CA LYS A 6 -4.51 7.62 10.30
C LYS A 6 -4.07 7.44 11.75
N SER A 7 -4.55 6.37 12.37
CA SER A 7 -3.96 5.88 13.61
C SER A 7 -2.58 5.31 13.29
N CYS A 8 -1.61 5.62 14.12
CA CYS A 8 -0.22 5.22 13.95
C CYS A 8 0.34 4.67 15.27
N ASN A 9 1.39 3.87 15.17
CA ASN A 9 2.07 3.32 16.34
C ASN A 9 3.25 4.21 16.76
N SER A 10 3.92 3.89 17.87
CA SER A 10 5.07 4.67 18.35
C SER A 10 6.27 4.66 17.40
N GLU A 11 6.48 3.61 16.60
CA GLU A 11 7.53 3.54 15.59
C GLU A 11 7.27 4.51 14.43
N ASP A 12 6.02 4.60 13.97
CA ASP A 12 5.61 5.57 12.95
C ASP A 12 5.83 7.01 13.44
N VAL A 13 5.46 7.29 14.69
CA VAL A 13 5.65 8.59 15.34
C VAL A 13 7.14 8.94 15.41
N ASN A 14 7.96 8.01 15.92
CA ASN A 14 9.40 8.21 16.00
C ASN A 14 10.03 8.42 14.62
N THR A 15 9.55 7.69 13.60
CA THR A 15 10.01 7.85 12.22
C THR A 15 9.64 9.22 11.66
N LEU A 16 8.39 9.66 11.83
CA LEU A 16 7.95 10.99 11.40
C LEU A 16 8.78 12.10 12.06
N LEU A 17 8.97 12.02 13.38
CA LEU A 17 9.77 13.00 14.13
C LEU A 17 11.24 13.01 13.69
N ALA A 18 11.80 11.84 13.33
CA ALA A 18 13.17 11.74 12.84
C ALA A 18 13.36 12.42 11.47
N ILE A 19 12.38 12.31 10.56
CA ILE A 19 12.50 12.83 9.18
C ILE A 19 11.93 14.24 9.00
N ILE A 20 11.18 14.79 9.96
CA ILE A 20 10.34 15.99 9.76
C ILE A 20 11.12 17.21 9.23
N LYS A 21 12.34 17.45 9.73
CA LYS A 21 13.17 18.59 9.30
C LYS A 21 13.59 18.47 7.84
N ASP A 22 14.04 17.30 7.41
CA ASP A 22 14.46 17.06 6.04
C ASP A 22 13.27 16.93 5.10
N TYR A 23 12.14 16.42 5.60
CA TYR A 23 10.86 16.39 4.90
C TYR A 23 10.36 17.80 4.57
N THR A 24 10.41 18.73 5.53
CA THR A 24 9.99 20.12 5.30
C THR A 24 10.86 20.78 4.23
N LYS A 25 12.19 20.63 4.31
CA LYS A 25 13.11 21.14 3.29
C LYS A 25 12.84 20.56 1.90
N HIS A 26 12.54 19.26 1.82
CA HIS A 26 12.18 18.61 0.56
C HIS A 26 10.88 19.17 -0.01
N CYS A 27 9.87 19.36 0.83
CA CYS A 27 8.58 19.94 0.44
C CYS A 27 8.69 21.39 -0.04
N GLU A 28 9.56 22.18 0.58
CA GLU A 28 9.86 23.57 0.18
C GLU A 28 10.61 23.61 -1.15
N LYS A 29 11.60 22.74 -1.33
CA LYS A 29 12.40 22.65 -2.56
C LYS A 29 11.59 22.11 -3.75
N PHE A 30 10.66 21.19 -3.49
CA PHE A 30 9.84 20.52 -4.51
C PHE A 30 8.35 20.70 -4.20
N PRO A 31 7.76 21.87 -4.53
CA PRO A 31 6.35 22.15 -4.23
C PRO A 31 5.36 21.20 -4.92
N GLY A 32 5.76 20.56 -6.02
CA GLY A 32 4.99 19.53 -6.72
C GLY A 32 5.22 18.08 -6.25
N THR A 33 5.87 17.87 -5.09
CA THR A 33 6.14 16.53 -4.55
C THR A 33 4.87 15.68 -4.43
N LEU A 34 5.03 14.39 -4.75
CA LEU A 34 4.03 13.33 -4.62
C LEU A 34 3.93 12.80 -3.18
N LEU A 35 4.80 13.24 -2.27
CA LEU A 35 4.77 12.79 -0.87
C LEU A 35 3.48 13.26 -0.15
N PRO A 36 3.00 12.52 0.87
CA PRO A 36 1.88 12.96 1.68
C PRO A 36 2.18 14.32 2.31
N ARG A 37 1.17 15.21 2.40
CA ARG A 37 1.28 16.45 3.18
C ARG A 37 0.85 16.18 4.60
N PHE A 38 1.81 16.05 5.53
CA PHE A 38 1.50 15.95 6.95
C PHE A 38 1.02 17.31 7.48
N LEU A 39 -0.18 17.32 8.05
CA LEU A 39 -0.84 18.51 8.56
C LEU A 39 -0.79 18.60 10.09
N GLY A 40 -0.64 17.45 10.75
CA GLY A 40 -0.46 17.40 12.20
C GLY A 40 -0.23 15.99 12.70
N LEU A 41 0.49 15.90 13.81
CA LEU A 41 0.69 14.71 14.60
C LEU A 41 0.11 14.97 15.99
N TYR A 42 -0.78 14.10 16.45
CA TYR A 42 -1.50 14.24 17.71
C TYR A 42 -1.34 12.99 18.56
N SER A 43 -1.32 13.18 19.87
CA SER A 43 -1.44 12.11 20.85
C SER A 43 -2.70 12.33 21.69
N ILE A 44 -3.59 11.35 21.74
CA ILE A 44 -4.81 11.40 22.54
C ILE A 44 -4.69 10.33 23.63
N SER A 45 -4.85 10.75 24.88
CA SER A 45 -4.92 9.83 26.02
C SER A 45 -6.38 9.67 26.46
N HIS A 46 -6.86 8.43 26.54
CA HIS A 46 -8.19 8.11 27.04
C HIS A 46 -8.15 6.82 27.86
N LYS A 47 -8.64 6.86 29.10
CA LYS A 47 -8.66 5.70 30.03
C LYS A 47 -7.30 4.98 30.16
N LYS A 48 -6.20 5.75 30.21
CA LYS A 48 -4.80 5.27 30.24
C LYS A 48 -4.31 4.59 28.95
N GLU A 49 -5.11 4.56 27.89
CA GLU A 49 -4.66 4.16 26.56
C GLU A 49 -4.18 5.41 25.81
N LEU A 50 -3.04 5.29 25.14
CA LEU A 50 -2.45 6.36 24.33
C LEU A 50 -2.59 6.00 22.85
N ILE A 51 -3.23 6.88 22.09
CA ILE A 51 -3.44 6.73 20.65
C ILE A 51 -2.70 7.86 19.94
N TYR A 52 -1.92 7.52 18.92
CA TYR A 52 -1.28 8.50 18.05
C TYR A 52 -2.04 8.61 16.73
N LEU A 53 -2.25 9.85 16.28
CA LEU A 53 -2.95 10.16 15.04
C LEU A 53 -2.09 11.07 14.18
N VAL A 54 -1.98 10.72 12.90
CA VAL A 54 -1.44 11.60 11.87
C VAL A 54 -2.57 12.10 10.99
N VAL A 55 -2.66 13.41 10.83
CA VAL A 55 -3.54 14.07 9.88
C VAL A 55 -2.72 14.44 8.66
N GLN A 56 -3.20 14.06 7.48
CA GLN A 56 -2.52 14.33 6.21
C GLN A 56 -3.51 14.68 5.08
N SER A 57 -3.00 15.26 4.00
CA SER A 57 -3.78 15.45 2.77
C SER A 57 -4.30 14.12 2.23
N ASN A 58 -5.54 14.10 1.75
CA ASN A 58 -6.07 12.95 1.02
C ASN A 58 -5.65 13.05 -0.46
N VAL A 59 -4.97 12.04 -1.01
CA VAL A 59 -4.60 11.97 -2.44
C VAL A 59 -5.84 12.13 -3.34
N PHE A 60 -6.98 11.61 -2.88
CA PHE A 60 -8.26 11.70 -3.56
C PHE A 60 -9.14 12.86 -3.05
N ALA A 61 -8.55 13.94 -2.53
CA ALA A 61 -9.26 15.12 -2.04
C ALA A 61 -10.00 15.93 -3.14
N GLY A 62 -10.04 15.42 -4.37
CA GLY A 62 -10.78 16.02 -5.48
C GLY A 62 -12.30 16.02 -5.29
N HIS A 63 -12.98 16.84 -6.08
CA HIS A 63 -14.43 16.94 -6.09
C HIS A 63 -15.13 15.79 -6.83
N ARG A 64 -14.35 14.95 -7.54
CA ARG A 64 -14.89 13.91 -8.41
C ARG A 64 -14.85 12.54 -7.76
N ALA A 65 -15.83 11.72 -8.11
CA ALA A 65 -15.84 10.32 -7.74
C ALA A 65 -14.65 9.60 -8.38
N ILE A 66 -13.93 8.84 -7.56
CA ILE A 66 -12.89 7.94 -8.03
C ILE A 66 -13.56 6.60 -8.37
N GLU A 67 -13.43 6.20 -9.63
CA GLU A 67 -14.04 4.98 -10.19
C GLU A 67 -13.21 3.74 -9.84
N GLU A 68 -11.89 3.86 -9.91
CA GLU A 68 -10.97 2.79 -9.56
C GLU A 68 -9.80 3.31 -8.74
N ARG A 69 -9.37 2.54 -7.75
CA ARG A 69 -8.23 2.85 -6.88
C ARG A 69 -7.23 1.73 -6.93
N TYR A 70 -5.96 2.08 -7.04
CA TYR A 70 -4.85 1.14 -7.05
C TYR A 70 -3.76 1.58 -6.08
N ASP A 71 -3.38 0.66 -5.19
CA ASP A 71 -2.16 0.74 -4.41
C ASP A 71 -1.08 -0.03 -5.20
N LEU A 72 -0.01 0.64 -5.63
CA LEU A 72 1.02 0.05 -6.49
C LEU A 72 2.39 0.09 -5.80
N LYS A 73 3.09 -1.06 -5.75
CA LYS A 73 4.42 -1.21 -5.10
C LYS A 73 5.50 -1.75 -6.04
N GLY A 74 5.12 -2.18 -7.25
CA GLY A 74 5.99 -2.79 -8.25
C GLY A 74 6.40 -4.24 -7.95
N SER A 75 5.66 -4.97 -7.09
CA SER A 75 5.93 -6.38 -6.77
C SER A 75 4.74 -7.28 -7.12
N MET A 76 4.95 -8.59 -7.19
CA MET A 76 3.90 -9.56 -7.55
C MET A 76 3.32 -10.32 -6.35
N PHE A 77 4.15 -10.68 -5.37
CA PHE A 77 3.72 -11.53 -4.26
C PHE A 77 2.73 -10.82 -3.31
N GLY A 78 1.54 -11.39 -3.13
CA GLY A 78 0.49 -10.80 -2.28
C GLY A 78 -0.11 -9.50 -2.83
N ARG A 79 0.15 -9.18 -4.11
CA ARG A 79 -0.28 -7.95 -4.78
C ARG A 79 -1.53 -8.13 -5.65
N LYS A 80 -2.47 -8.95 -5.16
CA LYS A 80 -3.86 -9.05 -5.61
C LYS A 80 -4.79 -8.59 -4.48
N ALA A 81 -5.87 -7.90 -4.80
CA ALA A 81 -6.91 -7.54 -3.84
C ALA A 81 -7.53 -8.81 -3.23
N SER A 82 -7.80 -8.76 -1.92
CA SER A 82 -8.46 -9.87 -1.22
C SER A 82 -9.97 -9.86 -1.52
N SER A 83 -10.65 -11.00 -1.38
CA SER A 83 -12.12 -11.06 -1.55
C SER A 83 -12.84 -10.09 -0.61
N LYS A 84 -12.31 -9.89 0.61
CA LYS A 84 -12.82 -8.88 1.55
C LYS A 84 -12.68 -7.46 0.99
N GLU A 85 -11.55 -7.13 0.38
CA GLU A 85 -11.34 -5.80 -0.22
C GLU A 85 -12.27 -5.59 -1.43
N LEU A 86 -12.44 -6.62 -2.26
CA LEU A 86 -13.35 -6.57 -3.41
C LEU A 86 -14.81 -6.39 -3.00
N SER A 87 -15.21 -6.87 -1.81
CA SER A 87 -16.56 -6.64 -1.28
C SER A 87 -16.86 -5.17 -0.96
N ASN A 88 -15.85 -4.29 -0.91
CA ASN A 88 -16.03 -2.85 -0.79
C ASN A 88 -16.55 -2.20 -2.10
N GLY A 89 -16.73 -2.99 -3.18
CA GLY A 89 -17.32 -2.54 -4.44
C GLY A 89 -16.53 -1.39 -5.07
N PRO A 90 -17.19 -0.29 -5.48
CA PRO A 90 -16.52 0.88 -6.08
C PRO A 90 -15.47 1.55 -5.16
N LYS A 91 -15.45 1.24 -3.86
CA LYS A 91 -14.45 1.76 -2.91
C LYS A 91 -13.24 0.84 -2.74
N ALA A 92 -13.24 -0.34 -3.35
CA ALA A 92 -12.16 -1.30 -3.25
C ALA A 92 -10.83 -0.70 -3.73
N VAL A 93 -9.76 -0.97 -2.99
CA VAL A 93 -8.39 -0.64 -3.38
C VAL A 93 -7.75 -1.88 -4.00
N LEU A 94 -7.55 -1.82 -5.31
CA LEU A 94 -6.92 -2.85 -6.11
C LEU A 94 -5.39 -2.76 -6.02
N LYS A 95 -4.68 -3.79 -6.48
CA LYS A 95 -3.22 -3.87 -6.39
C LYS A 95 -2.57 -4.12 -7.75
N ASP A 96 -1.25 -4.28 -7.77
CA ASP A 96 -0.41 -4.39 -8.97
C ASP A 96 -0.90 -5.48 -9.95
N LEU A 97 -1.22 -6.69 -9.45
CA LEU A 97 -1.68 -7.77 -10.32
C LEU A 97 -3.07 -7.50 -10.91
N ASP A 98 -3.91 -6.76 -10.20
CA ASP A 98 -5.23 -6.38 -10.70
C ASP A 98 -5.11 -5.27 -11.74
N PHE A 99 -4.20 -4.30 -11.52
CA PHE A 99 -3.85 -3.24 -12.48
C PHE A 99 -3.37 -3.84 -13.81
N LEU A 100 -2.40 -4.77 -13.73
CA LEU A 100 -1.85 -5.44 -14.91
C LEU A 100 -2.89 -6.34 -15.60
N ARG A 101 -3.68 -7.13 -14.84
CA ARG A 101 -4.70 -8.02 -15.44
C ARG A 101 -5.78 -7.23 -16.17
N ARG A 102 -6.12 -6.03 -15.69
CA ARG A 102 -7.09 -5.15 -16.33
C ARG A 102 -6.51 -4.36 -17.51
N GLY A 103 -5.21 -4.52 -17.80
CA GLY A 103 -4.53 -3.78 -18.87
C GLY A 103 -4.51 -2.27 -18.63
N ARG A 104 -4.57 -1.82 -17.37
CA ARG A 104 -4.56 -0.39 -17.05
C ARG A 104 -3.19 0.21 -17.34
N ALA A 105 -3.20 1.50 -17.67
CA ALA A 105 -2.00 2.29 -17.90
C ALA A 105 -2.24 3.75 -17.50
N LEU A 106 -1.17 4.54 -17.50
CA LEU A 106 -1.17 5.99 -17.37
C LEU A 106 -0.70 6.60 -18.70
N PRO A 107 -1.53 6.54 -19.76
CA PRO A 107 -1.16 7.08 -21.06
C PRO A 107 -1.17 8.61 -20.99
N PHE A 108 0.00 9.21 -20.90
CA PHE A 108 0.13 10.67 -20.94
C PHE A 108 -0.23 11.22 -22.32
N GLN A 109 -0.63 12.49 -22.38
CA GLN A 109 -0.99 13.11 -23.65
C GLN A 109 0.24 13.37 -24.54
N CYS A 110 1.39 13.63 -23.91
CA CYS A 110 2.67 13.83 -24.57
C CYS A 110 3.82 13.35 -23.68
N GLU A 111 4.99 13.15 -24.29
CA GLU A 111 6.17 12.62 -23.62
C GLU A 111 6.69 13.59 -22.54
N GLU A 112 6.57 14.90 -22.75
CA GLU A 112 7.03 15.89 -21.78
C GLU A 112 6.26 15.80 -20.44
N GLN A 113 4.96 15.53 -20.50
CA GLN A 113 4.13 15.30 -19.30
C GLN A 113 4.55 14.02 -18.57
N ARG A 114 4.80 12.94 -19.34
CA ARG A 114 5.27 11.67 -18.81
C ARG A 114 6.60 11.83 -18.09
N GLU A 115 7.59 12.43 -18.75
CA GLU A 115 8.89 12.66 -18.17
C GLU A 115 8.82 13.58 -16.95
N HIS A 116 7.97 14.62 -16.99
CA HIS A 116 7.78 15.49 -15.84
C HIS A 116 7.25 14.73 -14.63
N PHE A 117 6.25 13.85 -14.81
CA PHE A 117 5.77 12.98 -13.74
C PHE A 117 6.86 12.03 -13.23
N LEU A 118 7.57 11.35 -14.12
CA LEU A 118 8.64 10.43 -13.74
C LEU A 118 9.77 11.13 -12.97
N ARG A 119 10.17 12.34 -13.38
CA ARG A 119 11.17 13.14 -12.65
C ARG A 119 10.72 13.47 -11.23
N LYS A 120 9.45 13.86 -11.03
CA LYS A 120 8.91 14.11 -9.68
C LYS A 120 8.97 12.85 -8.82
N LEU A 121 8.51 11.72 -9.38
CA LEU A 121 8.54 10.43 -8.69
C LEU A 121 9.99 10.00 -8.35
N GLU A 122 10.93 10.16 -9.27
CA GLU A 122 12.36 9.85 -9.07
C GLU A 122 12.97 10.69 -7.93
N VAL A 123 12.68 11.99 -7.89
CA VAL A 123 13.14 12.89 -6.83
C VAL A 123 12.59 12.48 -5.46
N ASP A 124 11.29 12.18 -5.37
CA ASP A 124 10.65 11.78 -4.11
C ASP A 124 11.13 10.41 -3.63
N VAL A 125 11.24 9.45 -4.54
CA VAL A 125 11.75 8.11 -4.24
C VAL A 125 13.22 8.17 -3.83
N ALA A 126 14.04 9.01 -4.47
CA ALA A 126 15.43 9.23 -4.06
C ALA A 126 15.52 9.81 -2.65
N TRP A 127 14.63 10.74 -2.28
CA TRP A 127 14.54 11.26 -0.93
C TRP A 127 14.13 10.17 0.08
N LEU A 128 13.07 9.41 -0.18
CA LEU A 128 12.64 8.29 0.68
C LEU A 128 13.76 7.26 0.90
N ARG A 129 14.50 6.94 -0.17
CA ARG A 129 15.68 6.07 -0.12
C ARG A 129 16.76 6.63 0.80
N SER A 130 17.07 7.93 0.70
CA SER A 130 18.06 8.59 1.56
C SER A 130 17.70 8.57 3.05
N GLN A 131 16.41 8.55 3.37
CA GLN A 131 15.89 8.45 4.73
C GLN A 131 15.80 7.00 5.25
N GLY A 132 16.13 6.01 4.41
CA GLY A 132 16.03 4.58 4.76
C GLY A 132 14.58 4.09 4.88
N LEU A 133 13.65 4.73 4.18
CA LEU A 133 12.23 4.40 4.18
C LEU A 133 11.92 3.42 3.05
N MET A 134 10.89 2.58 3.26
CA MET A 134 10.47 1.58 2.28
C MET A 134 8.98 1.25 2.45
N ASP A 135 8.49 0.30 1.65
CA ASP A 135 7.12 -0.23 1.71
C ASP A 135 6.01 0.80 1.47
N TYR A 136 6.36 1.95 0.89
CA TYR A 136 5.46 2.98 0.43
C TYR A 136 4.83 2.63 -0.92
N SER A 137 3.58 3.00 -1.14
CA SER A 137 2.88 2.72 -2.40
C SER A 137 2.72 3.99 -3.23
N LEU A 138 2.73 3.86 -4.56
CA LEU A 138 2.13 4.83 -5.45
C LEU A 138 0.62 4.56 -5.49
N LEU A 139 -0.16 5.45 -4.91
CA LEU A 139 -1.62 5.41 -4.93
C LEU A 139 -2.14 6.10 -6.19
N VAL A 140 -2.93 5.40 -6.99
CA VAL A 140 -3.53 5.88 -8.23
C VAL A 140 -5.04 5.79 -8.14
N GLY A 141 -5.74 6.86 -8.52
CA GLY A 141 -7.20 6.91 -8.56
C GLY A 141 -7.70 7.42 -9.90
N PHE A 142 -8.38 6.58 -10.67
CA PHE A 142 -8.91 6.95 -11.97
C PHE A 142 -10.28 7.60 -11.87
N SER A 143 -10.53 8.55 -12.78
CA SER A 143 -11.79 9.27 -12.92
C SER A 143 -11.89 9.86 -14.33
N ASN A 144 -13.05 10.36 -14.72
CA ASN A 144 -13.24 11.06 -15.99
C ASN A 144 -13.28 12.58 -15.77
N PHE A 145 -12.73 13.38 -16.70
CA PHE A 145 -12.99 14.80 -16.83
C PHE A 145 -14.44 15.01 -17.26
N GLY A 146 -14.88 16.24 -17.08
CA GLY A 146 -16.20 16.81 -17.33
C GLY A 146 -15.99 18.33 -17.22
N ASP A 147 -17.02 19.14 -17.32
CA ASP A 147 -16.83 20.58 -17.55
C ASP A 147 -16.03 21.35 -16.46
N ASP A 148 -15.99 20.88 -15.21
CA ASP A 148 -15.31 21.59 -14.12
C ASP A 148 -13.95 21.02 -13.70
N ARG A 149 -12.90 21.86 -13.65
CA ARG A 149 -11.56 21.50 -13.17
C ARG A 149 -11.58 21.26 -11.66
N PRO A 150 -11.13 20.10 -11.15
CA PRO A 150 -10.96 19.91 -9.71
C PRO A 150 -9.70 20.65 -9.24
N THR A 151 -9.84 21.80 -8.58
CA THR A 151 -8.69 22.59 -8.10
C THR A 151 -8.75 22.81 -6.58
N SER A 152 -8.81 21.71 -5.82
CA SER A 152 -8.52 21.79 -4.39
C SER A 152 -7.01 21.90 -4.21
N LYS A 153 -6.52 22.95 -3.53
CA LYS A 153 -5.09 23.16 -3.17
C LYS A 153 -4.45 21.96 -2.45
N TYR A 154 -5.26 21.03 -1.95
CA TYR A 154 -4.85 19.90 -1.12
C TYR A 154 -4.67 18.58 -1.88
N ILE A 155 -4.86 18.57 -3.21
CA ILE A 155 -4.57 17.40 -4.04
C ILE A 155 -3.06 17.32 -4.27
N VAL A 156 -2.50 16.12 -4.15
CA VAL A 156 -1.06 15.87 -4.32
C VAL A 156 -0.65 16.06 -5.78
N ASP A 157 -1.33 15.40 -6.72
CA ASP A 157 -1.14 15.62 -8.16
C ASP A 157 -2.32 15.06 -8.97
N VAL A 158 -2.60 15.67 -10.12
CA VAL A 158 -3.65 15.25 -11.07
C VAL A 158 -3.06 15.16 -12.46
N LEU A 159 -3.12 13.97 -13.04
CA LEU A 159 -2.65 13.67 -14.39
C LEU A 159 -3.81 13.74 -15.37
N ARG A 160 -3.57 14.39 -16.51
CA ARG A 160 -4.44 14.31 -17.69
C ARG A 160 -3.92 13.19 -18.59
N LEU A 161 -4.80 12.25 -18.91
CA LEU A 161 -4.50 11.05 -19.66
C LEU A 161 -5.17 11.09 -21.03
N ARG A 162 -4.60 10.34 -21.97
CA ARG A 162 -5.24 10.05 -23.26
C ARG A 162 -6.23 8.90 -23.05
N GLN A 163 -7.50 9.13 -23.41
CA GLN A 163 -8.50 8.07 -23.37
C GLN A 163 -8.22 7.05 -24.49
N GLN A 164 -8.21 5.76 -24.14
CA GLN A 164 -8.02 4.66 -25.09
C GLN A 164 -9.15 3.64 -24.88
N SER A 165 -9.92 3.40 -25.94
CA SER A 165 -11.35 3.04 -25.91
C SER A 165 -11.74 1.72 -25.24
N ASP A 166 -10.81 0.87 -24.79
CA ASP A 166 -11.15 -0.37 -24.05
C ASP A 166 -10.34 -0.58 -22.76
N HIS A 167 -9.02 -0.37 -22.81
CA HIS A 167 -8.14 -0.73 -21.69
C HIS A 167 -7.89 0.43 -20.72
N GLN A 168 -8.12 1.66 -21.17
CA GLN A 168 -7.98 2.87 -20.36
C GLN A 168 -9.14 3.84 -20.67
N PRO A 169 -10.33 3.60 -20.09
CA PRO A 169 -11.52 4.39 -20.36
C PRO A 169 -11.48 5.75 -19.65
N TYR A 170 -10.49 5.97 -18.77
CA TYR A 170 -10.35 7.16 -17.95
C TYR A 170 -9.34 8.15 -18.54
N ASP A 171 -9.74 9.41 -18.61
CA ASP A 171 -8.91 10.51 -19.09
C ASP A 171 -8.23 11.29 -17.95
N MET A 172 -8.44 10.92 -16.67
CA MET A 172 -7.83 11.56 -15.51
C MET A 172 -7.34 10.54 -14.47
N ALA A 173 -6.21 10.85 -13.82
CA ALA A 173 -5.73 10.10 -12.65
C ALA A 173 -5.23 11.00 -11.53
N TYR A 174 -5.69 10.75 -10.31
CA TYR A 174 -5.09 11.28 -9.09
C TYR A 174 -3.92 10.38 -8.68
N VAL A 175 -2.77 10.97 -8.38
CA VAL A 175 -1.57 10.20 -8.00
C VAL A 175 -0.89 10.79 -6.77
N GLY A 176 -0.30 9.93 -5.95
CA GLY A 176 0.50 10.32 -4.79
C GLY A 176 1.13 9.13 -4.10
N ILE A 177 2.26 9.35 -3.43
CA ILE A 177 2.92 8.34 -2.60
C ILE A 177 2.22 8.28 -1.24
N VAL A 178 2.02 7.08 -0.69
CA VAL A 178 1.41 6.85 0.63
C VAL A 178 2.22 5.89 1.48
N ASP A 179 1.95 5.89 2.79
CA ASP A 179 2.52 4.96 3.79
C ASP A 179 4.05 5.01 3.90
N ILE A 180 4.59 6.24 3.93
CA ILE A 180 6.05 6.50 3.94
C ILE A 180 6.74 6.34 5.30
N LEU A 181 6.01 6.05 6.40
CA LEU A 181 6.59 6.02 7.75
C LEU A 181 7.21 4.66 8.12
N THR A 182 7.29 3.73 7.16
CA THR A 182 7.88 2.41 7.40
C THR A 182 9.41 2.47 7.23
N ARG A 183 10.13 2.47 8.35
CA ARG A 183 11.58 2.38 8.36
C ARG A 183 12.06 0.94 8.11
N PHE A 184 13.18 0.80 7.41
CA PHE A 184 13.87 -0.48 7.29
C PHE A 184 14.63 -0.79 8.59
N SER A 185 14.07 -1.63 9.45
CA SER A 185 14.70 -2.08 10.70
C SER A 185 15.38 -3.45 10.55
N TRP A 186 16.39 -3.72 11.39
CA TRP A 186 17.24 -4.91 11.32
C TRP A 186 16.47 -6.24 11.45
N PHE A 187 15.32 -6.25 12.12
CA PHE A 187 14.45 -7.44 12.20
C PHE A 187 13.83 -7.82 10.85
N LYS A 188 13.57 -6.84 9.98
CA LYS A 188 13.10 -7.08 8.61
C LYS A 188 14.20 -7.65 7.71
N LYS A 189 15.48 -7.40 8.05
CA LYS A 189 16.65 -7.96 7.36
C LYS A 189 16.72 -9.48 7.52
N CYS A 190 16.34 -10.02 8.67
CA CYS A 190 16.31 -11.47 8.92
C CYS A 190 15.21 -12.18 8.11
N GLU A 191 14.00 -11.60 8.04
CA GLU A 191 12.88 -12.19 7.28
C GLU A 191 13.08 -12.03 5.76
N ALA A 192 13.57 -10.88 5.30
CA ALA A 192 13.85 -10.62 3.88
C ALA A 192 15.01 -11.46 3.34
N SER A 193 16.04 -11.77 4.15
CA SER A 193 17.15 -12.63 3.72
C SER A 193 16.72 -14.10 3.65
N LEU A 194 15.85 -14.57 4.56
CA LEU A 194 15.39 -15.96 4.58
C LEU A 194 14.34 -16.25 3.49
N LEU A 195 13.42 -15.34 3.23
CA LEU A 195 12.39 -15.53 2.19
C LEU A 195 12.87 -15.08 0.81
N GLY A 196 13.71 -14.05 0.72
CA GLY A 196 14.21 -13.51 -0.55
C GLY A 196 15.11 -14.49 -1.32
N VAL A 197 15.85 -15.36 -0.61
CA VAL A 197 16.66 -16.44 -1.19
C VAL A 197 15.79 -17.55 -1.80
N VAL A 198 14.56 -17.73 -1.32
CA VAL A 198 13.66 -18.83 -1.75
C VAL A 198 12.60 -18.37 -2.76
N LEU A 199 12.13 -17.12 -2.69
CA LEU A 199 10.95 -16.65 -3.42
C LEU A 199 11.18 -15.46 -4.38
N GLY A 200 12.36 -14.84 -4.37
CA GLY A 200 12.82 -13.87 -5.38
C GLY A 200 12.14 -12.49 -5.43
N ASP A 201 10.82 -12.39 -5.23
CA ASP A 201 10.04 -11.14 -5.40
C ASP A 201 9.11 -10.87 -4.20
N ILE A 202 9.65 -10.24 -3.15
CA ILE A 202 8.92 -9.92 -1.92
C ILE A 202 8.81 -8.40 -1.76
N SER A 203 7.70 -7.91 -1.21
CA SER A 203 7.46 -6.47 -0.96
C SER A 203 8.58 -5.82 -0.13
N CYS A 204 9.07 -6.53 0.89
CA CYS A 204 10.11 -6.08 1.80
C CYS A 204 11.50 -6.23 1.16
N MET A 205 12.08 -5.12 0.71
CA MET A 205 13.42 -5.07 0.11
C MET A 205 14.23 -3.93 0.74
N PRO A 206 15.57 -3.98 0.69
CA PRO A 206 16.40 -2.84 1.06
C PRO A 206 15.95 -1.57 0.31
N PRO A 207 16.01 -0.38 0.95
CA PRO A 207 15.48 0.86 0.36
C PRO A 207 15.94 1.15 -1.06
N ASN A 208 17.21 0.84 -1.39
CA ASN A 208 17.74 1.01 -2.75
C ASN A 208 17.02 0.14 -3.78
N THR A 209 16.94 -1.16 -3.51
CA THR A 209 16.29 -2.12 -4.43
C THR A 209 14.78 -1.90 -4.49
N TYR A 210 14.16 -1.51 -3.38
CA TYR A 210 12.74 -1.15 -3.33
C TYR A 210 12.46 0.06 -4.25
N ALA A 211 13.26 1.12 -4.12
CA ALA A 211 13.14 2.33 -4.91
C ALA A 211 13.27 2.04 -6.41
N GLU A 212 14.31 1.31 -6.82
CA GLU A 212 14.53 0.92 -8.22
C GLU A 212 13.35 0.13 -8.79
N ARG A 213 12.83 -0.84 -8.02
CA ARG A 213 11.67 -1.65 -8.43
C ARG A 213 10.43 -0.79 -8.66
N LEU A 214 10.11 0.14 -7.75
CA LEU A 214 8.96 1.00 -7.89
C LEU A 214 9.10 1.93 -9.12
N LEU A 215 10.29 2.53 -9.31
CA LEU A 215 10.54 3.42 -10.44
C LEU A 215 10.48 2.68 -11.78
N GLU A 216 11.02 1.47 -11.83
CA GLU A 216 10.92 0.62 -13.00
C GLU A 216 9.45 0.29 -13.29
N PHE A 217 8.67 -0.15 -12.29
CA PHE A 217 7.24 -0.39 -12.47
C PHE A 217 6.48 0.87 -12.90
N ALA A 218 6.79 2.04 -12.36
CA ALA A 218 6.19 3.30 -12.81
C ALA A 218 6.54 3.61 -14.28
N LYS A 219 7.79 3.36 -14.71
CA LYS A 219 8.20 3.46 -16.11
C LYS A 219 7.43 2.49 -17.00
N HIS A 220 7.08 1.29 -16.51
CA HIS A 220 6.20 0.38 -17.23
C HIS A 220 4.88 1.03 -17.58
N VAL A 221 4.14 1.39 -16.52
CA VAL A 221 2.71 1.59 -16.59
C VAL A 221 2.38 2.92 -17.25
N THR A 222 3.40 3.71 -17.57
CA THR A 222 3.33 5.01 -18.24
C THR A 222 3.66 4.95 -19.73
N VAL A 223 4.05 3.78 -20.26
CA VAL A 223 4.27 3.58 -21.71
C VAL A 223 2.95 3.29 -22.41
N LEU A 224 2.76 3.90 -23.59
CA LEU A 224 1.53 3.86 -24.39
C LEU A 224 1.24 2.49 -25.04
N GLU A 225 2.25 1.64 -25.16
CA GLU A 225 2.13 0.29 -25.69
C GLU A 225 2.31 -0.71 -24.55
N VAL A 226 1.19 -1.20 -24.01
CA VAL A 226 1.19 -2.35 -23.10
C VAL A 226 1.40 -3.59 -23.96
N GLU A 227 2.63 -3.79 -24.44
CA GLU A 227 3.03 -5.10 -24.90
C GLU A 227 3.34 -5.96 -23.66
N ASP A 228 3.10 -7.27 -23.73
CA ASP A 228 3.19 -8.28 -22.65
C ASP A 228 4.59 -8.40 -21.97
N SER A 229 5.46 -7.41 -22.16
CA SER A 229 6.86 -7.34 -21.78
C SER A 229 7.10 -7.44 -20.28
N TRP A 230 6.16 -7.13 -19.40
CA TRP A 230 6.47 -7.03 -17.95
C TRP A 230 6.49 -8.34 -17.21
N LYS A 231 5.64 -9.28 -17.62
CA LYS A 231 5.80 -10.68 -17.22
C LYS A 231 7.17 -11.18 -17.70
N GLN A 232 7.57 -10.85 -18.93
CA GLN A 232 8.85 -11.29 -19.50
C GLN A 232 10.07 -10.62 -18.87
N ILE A 233 10.02 -9.33 -18.50
CA ILE A 233 11.10 -8.59 -17.83
C ILE A 233 11.35 -9.19 -16.44
N GLN A 234 10.28 -9.45 -15.67
CA GLN A 234 10.41 -10.06 -14.34
C GLN A 234 10.86 -11.53 -14.44
N ILE A 235 10.34 -12.31 -15.40
CA ILE A 235 10.80 -13.68 -15.66
C ILE A 235 12.29 -13.68 -16.05
N ARG A 236 12.73 -12.78 -16.94
CA ARG A 236 14.15 -12.64 -17.32
C ARG A 236 15.03 -12.24 -16.14
N LYS A 237 14.57 -11.34 -15.27
CA LYS A 237 15.31 -10.94 -14.05
C LYS A 237 15.37 -12.05 -13.01
N ALA A 238 14.28 -12.82 -12.83
CA ALA A 238 14.27 -14.02 -11.99
C ALA A 238 15.20 -15.10 -12.54
N HIS A 239 15.19 -15.34 -13.86
CA HIS A 239 16.13 -16.25 -14.53
C HIS A 239 17.58 -15.81 -14.34
N ARG A 240 17.89 -14.51 -14.52
CA ARG A 240 19.24 -13.96 -14.35
C ARG A 240 19.77 -14.04 -12.92
N LYS A 241 18.89 -14.12 -11.91
CA LYS A 241 19.24 -14.35 -10.50
C LYS A 241 19.32 -15.85 -10.12
N MET A 242 18.66 -16.75 -10.87
CA MET A 242 18.78 -18.20 -10.66
C MET A 242 20.05 -18.80 -11.30
N VAL A 243 20.56 -18.21 -12.39
CA VAL A 243 21.73 -18.73 -13.12
C VAL A 243 23.04 -18.71 -12.29
N PRO A 244 23.33 -17.74 -11.39
CA PRO A 244 24.51 -17.80 -10.54
C PRO A 244 24.43 -18.87 -9.43
N PHE A 245 23.22 -19.35 -9.08
CA PHE A 245 23.02 -20.25 -7.94
C PHE A 245 23.15 -21.73 -8.30
N GLU A 246 22.76 -22.13 -9.53
CA GLU A 246 22.93 -23.52 -9.99
C GLU A 246 24.38 -23.85 -10.40
N GLU A 247 25.18 -22.85 -10.80
CA GLU A 247 26.60 -23.06 -11.13
C GLU A 247 27.48 -23.16 -9.88
N GLU A 248 27.08 -22.59 -8.74
CA GLU A 248 27.91 -22.52 -7.52
C GLU A 248 27.68 -23.68 -6.53
N PHE A 249 26.53 -24.38 -6.56
CA PHE A 249 26.26 -25.55 -5.72
C PHE A 249 25.57 -26.69 -6.47
N GLY A 250 26.29 -27.80 -6.65
CA GLY A 250 25.82 -28.97 -7.38
C GLY A 250 24.54 -29.59 -6.83
N LYS A 251 23.75 -30.21 -7.72
CA LYS A 251 22.39 -30.78 -7.49
C LYS A 251 22.18 -31.65 -6.23
N LYS A 252 23.26 -32.21 -5.65
CA LYS A 252 23.18 -33.00 -4.41
C LYS A 252 23.09 -32.15 -3.14
N ASP A 253 23.66 -30.95 -3.14
CA ASP A 253 23.69 -30.09 -1.94
C ASP A 253 22.43 -29.25 -1.77
N ALA A 254 21.71 -28.95 -2.86
CA ALA A 254 20.42 -28.26 -2.83
C ALA A 254 19.32 -29.06 -2.09
N LYS A 255 19.28 -30.39 -2.27
CA LYS A 255 18.34 -31.27 -1.53
C LYS A 255 18.66 -31.33 -0.04
N THR A 256 19.95 -31.35 0.29
CA THR A 256 20.44 -31.37 1.68
C THR A 256 20.21 -30.03 2.38
N ALA A 257 20.31 -28.92 1.65
CA ALA A 257 19.97 -27.59 2.13
C ALA A 257 18.45 -27.45 2.38
N LEU A 258 17.61 -27.87 1.43
CA LEU A 258 16.13 -27.89 1.57
C LEU A 258 15.67 -28.71 2.79
N ALA A 259 16.28 -29.87 3.04
CA ALA A 259 16.02 -30.69 4.22
C ALA A 259 16.42 -30.03 5.54
N ARG A 260 17.43 -29.13 5.53
CA ARG A 260 17.86 -28.34 6.70
C ARG A 260 16.98 -27.13 7.00
N VAL A 261 16.24 -26.61 6.02
CA VAL A 261 15.30 -25.46 6.20
C VAL A 261 13.89 -25.90 6.59
N ALA A 262 13.50 -27.15 6.29
CA ALA A 262 12.18 -27.70 6.63
C ALA A 262 11.81 -27.62 8.14
N PRO A 263 12.72 -27.83 9.10
CA PRO A 263 12.42 -27.65 10.53
C PRO A 263 12.18 -26.17 10.92
N ILE A 264 12.79 -25.23 10.21
CA ILE A 264 12.66 -23.78 10.46
C ILE A 264 11.27 -23.29 10.02
N PHE A 265 10.73 -23.83 8.93
CA PHE A 265 9.33 -23.59 8.52
C PHE A 265 8.32 -24.12 9.56
N MET A 266 8.61 -25.25 10.20
CA MET A 266 7.75 -25.81 11.25
C MET A 266 7.74 -24.94 12.52
N CYS A 267 8.88 -24.38 12.93
CA CYS A 267 8.97 -23.52 14.11
C CYS A 267 8.38 -22.11 13.93
N VAL A 268 8.46 -21.53 12.72
CA VAL A 268 7.90 -20.19 12.43
C VAL A 268 6.39 -20.25 12.17
N GLY A 269 5.88 -21.35 11.58
CA GLY A 269 4.46 -21.57 11.35
C GLY A 269 3.60 -21.69 12.62
N LEU A 270 4.18 -22.13 13.74
CA LEU A 270 3.45 -22.30 15.00
C LEU A 270 3.25 -21.00 15.80
N LYS A 271 4.14 -20.00 15.69
CA LYS A 271 3.97 -18.72 16.40
C LYS A 271 2.87 -17.85 15.80
N PHE A 272 2.68 -17.88 14.47
CA PHE A 272 1.62 -17.12 13.79
C PHE A 272 0.22 -17.71 14.05
N ILE A 273 0.11 -19.03 14.21
CA ILE A 273 -1.14 -19.70 14.57
C ILE A 273 -1.50 -19.43 16.05
N PHE A 274 -0.52 -19.44 16.96
CA PHE A 274 -0.78 -19.17 18.38
C PHE A 274 -1.14 -17.70 18.69
N THR A 275 -0.59 -16.72 17.96
CA THR A 275 -1.00 -15.31 18.14
C THR A 275 -2.41 -15.06 17.60
N ARG A 276 -2.81 -15.71 16.49
CA ARG A 276 -4.17 -15.59 15.95
C ARG A 276 -5.22 -16.31 16.80
N LEU A 277 -4.87 -17.45 17.43
CA LEU A 277 -5.76 -18.15 18.35
C LEU A 277 -5.96 -17.41 19.68
N ARG A 278 -4.97 -16.63 20.15
CA ARG A 278 -5.12 -15.77 21.34
C ARG A 278 -6.01 -14.54 21.05
N GLN A 279 -5.95 -13.99 19.84
CA GLN A 279 -6.75 -12.84 19.44
C GLN A 279 -8.20 -13.19 19.07
N GLN A 280 -8.47 -14.43 18.61
CA GLN A 280 -9.84 -14.93 18.44
C GLN A 280 -10.51 -15.41 19.75
N ARG A 281 -9.75 -15.87 20.75
CA ARG A 281 -10.33 -16.24 22.06
C ARG A 281 -10.78 -15.04 22.90
N SER A 282 -10.14 -13.88 22.74
CA SER A 282 -10.52 -12.66 23.49
C SER A 282 -11.79 -11.99 22.93
N SER A 283 -12.04 -12.08 21.63
CA SER A 283 -13.27 -11.61 20.98
C SER A 283 -14.45 -12.57 21.13
N ALA A 284 -14.21 -13.89 21.22
CA ALA A 284 -15.26 -14.87 21.52
C ALA A 284 -15.78 -14.78 22.98
N PHE A 285 -14.94 -14.34 23.94
CA PHE A 285 -15.36 -14.16 25.33
C PHE A 285 -16.18 -12.87 25.54
N ARG A 286 -16.00 -11.86 24.68
CA ARG A 286 -16.73 -10.58 24.78
C ARG A 286 -18.11 -10.62 24.13
N VAL A 287 -18.33 -11.50 23.16
CA VAL A 287 -19.65 -11.70 22.54
C VAL A 287 -20.55 -12.58 23.41
N ARG A 288 -20.02 -13.62 24.07
CA ARG A 288 -20.82 -14.47 25.00
C ARG A 288 -21.28 -13.77 26.28
N ALA A 289 -20.62 -12.70 26.71
CA ALA A 289 -21.02 -11.95 27.90
C ALA A 289 -22.18 -10.98 27.64
N HIS A 290 -22.44 -10.62 26.38
CA HIS A 290 -23.51 -9.67 26.02
C HIS A 290 -24.84 -10.37 25.70
N ASP A 291 -24.81 -11.65 25.31
CA ASP A 291 -26.02 -12.43 24.98
C ASP A 291 -26.68 -13.10 26.20
N ASN A 292 -25.99 -13.19 27.34
CA ASN A 292 -26.52 -13.77 28.58
C ASN A 292 -27.11 -12.74 29.57
N ALA A 293 -27.08 -11.43 29.26
CA ALA A 293 -27.55 -10.37 30.15
C ALA A 293 -28.90 -9.73 29.72
N THR A 294 -29.50 -10.15 28.61
CA THR A 294 -30.73 -9.57 28.06
C THR A 294 -31.95 -10.50 28.13
N ASN A 295 -31.85 -11.67 28.77
CA ASN A 295 -32.92 -12.67 28.83
C ASN A 295 -33.53 -12.89 30.23
N GLN A 296 -33.57 -11.87 31.08
CA GLN A 296 -34.39 -11.86 32.31
C GLN A 296 -34.83 -10.44 32.70
N VAL A 297 -35.88 -9.90 32.06
CA VAL A 297 -36.85 -9.02 32.76
C VAL A 297 -38.23 -9.32 32.20
N GLY A 298 -39.06 -9.88 33.06
CA GLY A 298 -40.38 -10.39 32.73
C GLY A 298 -41.42 -9.32 32.41
N SER A 299 -42.35 -9.77 31.57
CA SER A 299 -43.76 -9.39 31.44
C SER A 299 -44.38 -8.62 32.61
N ARG A 300 -44.93 -7.44 32.32
CA ARG A 300 -46.10 -6.89 33.02
C ARG A 300 -47.12 -6.35 32.00
N PRO A 301 -48.43 -6.49 32.27
CA PRO A 301 -49.48 -6.27 31.30
C PRO A 301 -49.85 -4.79 31.15
N VAL A 302 -50.29 -4.42 29.95
CA VAL A 302 -50.87 -3.13 29.56
C VAL A 302 -52.36 -3.10 29.97
N PRO A 303 -52.86 -2.07 30.67
CA PRO A 303 -54.29 -1.83 30.76
C PRO A 303 -54.77 -0.89 29.64
N ALA A 304 -56.00 -1.17 29.20
CA ALA A 304 -56.69 -0.53 28.09
C ALA A 304 -57.26 0.86 28.41
N ALA A 305 -57.47 1.62 27.31
CA ALA A 305 -58.47 2.66 27.06
C ALA A 305 -58.31 4.04 27.73
N LYS A 306 -58.30 5.11 26.93
CA LYS A 306 -59.51 5.89 26.58
C LYS A 306 -59.22 7.07 25.64
N THR A 307 -60.17 7.25 24.74
CA THR A 307 -60.64 8.40 23.95
C THR A 307 -60.31 9.80 24.50
N LEU A 308 -59.75 10.67 23.65
CA LEU A 308 -60.36 11.90 23.07
C LEU A 308 -59.36 12.55 22.11
#